data_AF-A0AAD4TW37-F1
#
_entry.id   AF-A0AAD4TW37-F1
#
_cell.length_a   1.000
_cell.length_b   1.000
_cell.length_c   1.000
_cell.angle_alpha   90.00
_cell.angle_beta   90.00
_cell.angle_gamma   90.00
#
_symmetry.space_group_name_H-M   'P 1'
#
loop_
_entity.id
_entity.type
_entity.pdbx_description
1 polymer ?
#
loop_
_entity_poly.entity_id
_entity_poly.type
_entity_poly.pdbx_seq_one_letter_code
_entity_poly.pdbx_strand_id
1 'polypeptide(L)'
;MQTGIKAVDSLVPIGRGQRELIIGDRQTGKTSVAIDTIINQKRFNDGTDEKKKLYCGYRLDIVAYRQMSLLLCRPPGHETYPGDVFYLHSRLLETAAKMNAAFGGGSLTALPVIETQAGDVSAYIPTNVISITDGQIFLETELFYKGIRPAINVGLSVSHVGSAAQTRAMKQVAGTMKLELA
;
A
#
# COMPACT_ATOMS: atom_id res chain seq x y z
N MET A 1 4.65 -1.13 -11.65
CA MET A 1 4.31 0.30 -11.53
C MET A 1 5.53 0.98 -10.96
N GLN A 2 5.93 2.13 -11.47
CA GLN A 2 7.12 2.83 -10.95
C GLN A 2 6.67 3.92 -9.99
N THR A 3 7.04 3.81 -8.72
CA THR A 3 6.74 4.84 -7.72
C THR A 3 7.62 6.06 -7.90
N GLY A 4 8.80 5.92 -8.51
CA GLY A 4 9.80 6.99 -8.60
C GLY A 4 10.64 7.12 -7.32
N ILE A 5 10.33 6.31 -6.32
CA ILE A 5 11.05 6.23 -5.05
C ILE A 5 12.01 5.07 -5.15
N LYS A 6 13.32 5.38 -5.18
CA LYS A 6 14.38 4.37 -5.35
C LYS A 6 14.25 3.22 -4.35
N ALA A 7 14.00 3.54 -3.07
CA ALA A 7 13.88 2.54 -2.00
C ALA A 7 12.68 1.59 -2.22
N VAL A 8 11.54 2.10 -2.71
CA VAL A 8 10.37 1.27 -2.98
C VAL A 8 10.59 0.45 -4.26
N ASP A 9 10.98 1.08 -5.36
CA ASP A 9 11.11 0.40 -6.65
C ASP A 9 12.19 -0.70 -6.65
N SER A 10 13.23 -0.58 -5.81
CA SER A 10 14.26 -1.61 -5.64
C SER A 10 13.87 -2.68 -4.59
N LEU A 11 13.42 -2.27 -3.40
CA LEU A 11 13.23 -3.21 -2.28
C LEU A 11 11.82 -3.80 -2.23
N VAL A 12 10.79 -3.00 -2.50
CA VAL A 12 9.38 -3.41 -2.38
C VAL A 12 8.65 -3.02 -3.66
N PRO A 13 8.96 -3.70 -4.79
CA PRO A 13 8.42 -3.31 -6.09
C PRO A 13 6.91 -3.52 -6.14
N ILE A 14 6.20 -2.53 -6.67
CA ILE A 14 4.74 -2.54 -6.78
C ILE A 14 4.32 -2.88 -8.22
N GLY A 15 3.52 -3.92 -8.38
CA GLY A 15 2.91 -4.36 -9.63
C GLY A 15 1.75 -3.48 -10.08
N ARG A 16 1.33 -3.65 -11.34
CA ARG A 16 0.06 -3.06 -11.82
C ARG A 16 -1.09 -3.98 -11.45
N GLY A 17 -2.15 -3.45 -10.84
CA GLY A 17 -3.25 -4.25 -10.30
C GLY A 17 -2.99 -4.83 -8.92
N GLN A 18 -1.90 -4.41 -8.26
CA GLN A 18 -1.52 -4.86 -6.92
C GLN A 18 -2.16 -3.98 -5.85
N ARG A 19 -2.34 -4.53 -4.65
CA ARG A 19 -2.71 -3.79 -3.45
C ARG A 19 -1.51 -3.76 -2.51
N GLU A 20 -0.91 -2.59 -2.34
CA GLU A 20 0.26 -2.43 -1.49
C GLU A 20 -0.06 -1.52 -0.30
N LEU A 21 -0.05 -2.06 0.90
CA LEU A 21 -0.35 -1.32 2.12
C LEU A 21 0.79 -0.37 2.47
N ILE A 22 0.50 0.90 2.75
CA ILE A 22 1.43 1.83 3.39
C ILE A 22 1.02 1.96 4.85
N ILE A 23 1.85 1.45 5.75
CA ILE A 23 1.56 1.39 7.18
C ILE A 23 2.69 2.04 7.98
N GLY A 24 2.35 2.71 9.08
CA GLY A 24 3.32 3.29 10.00
C GLY A 24 2.71 4.38 10.87
N ASP A 25 3.52 4.92 11.78
CA ASP A 25 3.05 5.90 12.77
C ASP A 25 2.74 7.27 12.18
N ARG A 26 2.16 8.14 13.00
CA ARG A 26 1.96 9.55 12.65
C ARG A 26 3.28 10.17 12.18
N GLN A 27 3.18 11.00 11.14
CA GLN A 27 4.28 11.82 10.63
C GLN A 27 5.51 11.06 10.09
N THR A 28 5.40 9.77 9.77
CA THR A 28 6.50 8.98 9.17
C THR A 28 6.66 9.14 7.65
N GLY A 29 5.86 10.01 7.01
CA GLY A 29 5.95 10.28 5.57
C GLY A 29 5.04 9.44 4.66
N LYS A 30 4.03 8.74 5.22
CA LYS A 30 3.06 7.93 4.45
C LYS A 30 2.42 8.69 3.29
N THR A 31 1.94 9.90 3.56
CA THR A 31 1.30 10.75 2.55
C THR A 31 2.28 11.21 1.48
N SER A 32 3.54 11.48 1.85
CA SER A 32 4.58 11.86 0.88
C SER A 32 4.86 10.72 -0.08
N VAL A 33 5.00 9.48 0.41
CA VAL A 33 5.18 8.30 -0.44
C VAL A 33 4.02 8.13 -1.43
N ALA A 34 2.78 8.29 -0.96
CA ALA A 34 1.59 8.20 -1.81
C ALA A 34 1.54 9.32 -2.85
N ILE A 35 1.81 10.57 -2.45
CA ILE A 35 1.80 11.74 -3.33
C ILE A 35 2.90 11.63 -4.39
N ASP A 36 4.14 11.31 -4.00
CA ASP A 36 5.26 11.17 -4.94
C ASP A 36 4.97 10.09 -5.97
N THR A 37 4.36 9.00 -5.52
CA THR A 37 3.90 7.92 -6.39
C THR A 37 2.89 8.39 -7.43
N ILE A 38 1.90 9.20 -7.02
CA ILE A 38 0.89 9.79 -7.91
C ILE A 38 1.54 10.79 -8.88
N ILE A 39 2.42 11.67 -8.39
CA ILE A 39 3.12 12.67 -9.21
C ILE A 39 3.96 11.98 -10.28
N ASN A 40 4.66 10.90 -9.94
CA ASN A 40 5.46 10.15 -10.90
C ASN A 40 4.59 9.48 -12.00
N GLN A 41 3.34 9.14 -11.70
CA GLN A 41 2.42 8.59 -12.70
C GLN A 41 1.99 9.61 -13.74
N LYS A 42 2.03 10.92 -13.46
CA LYS A 42 1.60 11.95 -14.41
C LYS A 42 2.28 11.77 -15.78
N ARG A 43 3.58 11.48 -15.79
CA ARG A 43 4.37 11.24 -17.02
C ARG A 43 3.84 10.08 -17.86
N PHE A 44 3.24 9.07 -17.23
CA PHE A 44 2.65 7.92 -17.91
C PHE A 44 1.18 8.15 -18.28
N ASN A 45 0.47 8.98 -17.50
CA ASN A 45 -0.93 9.33 -17.71
C ASN A 45 -1.13 10.38 -18.82
N ASP A 46 -0.12 11.22 -19.09
CA ASP A 46 -0.13 12.20 -20.19
C ASP A 46 -0.04 11.54 -21.58
N GLY A 47 0.21 10.22 -21.63
CA GLY A 47 0.18 9.44 -22.87
C GLY A 47 -1.23 9.09 -23.37
N THR A 48 -1.33 8.71 -24.64
CA THR A 48 -2.59 8.30 -25.29
C THR A 48 -3.08 6.91 -24.89
N ASP A 49 -2.23 6.10 -24.26
CA ASP A 49 -2.46 4.68 -23.97
C ASP A 49 -3.26 4.50 -22.65
N GLU A 50 -4.56 4.23 -22.74
CA GLU A 50 -5.41 4.06 -21.55
C GLU A 50 -4.97 2.89 -20.66
N LYS A 51 -4.35 1.85 -21.23
CA LYS A 51 -3.78 0.72 -20.49
C LYS A 51 -2.63 1.11 -19.55
N LYS A 52 -2.03 2.28 -19.77
CA LYS A 52 -0.94 2.81 -18.94
C LYS A 52 -1.42 3.81 -17.89
N LYS A 53 -2.66 4.29 -18.02
CA LYS A 53 -3.24 5.20 -17.04
C LYS A 53 -3.46 4.45 -15.73
N LEU A 54 -2.90 5.01 -14.67
CA LEU A 54 -3.05 4.48 -13.33
C LEU A 54 -4.04 5.35 -12.55
N TYR A 55 -5.10 4.71 -12.07
CA TYR A 55 -5.96 5.28 -11.04
C TYR A 55 -5.45 4.76 -9.69
N CYS A 56 -5.15 5.68 -8.77
CA CYS A 56 -4.66 5.34 -7.45
C CYS A 56 -5.29 6.29 -6.44
N GLY A 57 -5.93 5.73 -5.41
CA GLY A 57 -6.43 6.54 -4.31
C GLY A 57 -7.54 5.85 -3.55
N TYR A 58 -7.24 5.39 -2.34
CA TYR A 58 -8.26 5.01 -1.36
C TYR A 58 -7.78 5.38 0.04
N ARG A 59 -8.45 6.37 0.63
CA ARG A 59 -8.41 6.62 2.08
C ARG A 59 -9.75 6.17 2.62
N LEU A 60 -9.74 5.14 3.46
CA LEU A 60 -10.94 4.69 4.16
C LEU A 60 -10.87 5.21 5.59
N ASP A 61 -11.80 6.07 5.97
CA ASP A 61 -11.91 6.56 7.35
C ASP A 61 -12.75 5.56 8.17
N ILE A 62 -12.08 4.53 8.68
CA ILE A 62 -12.66 3.40 9.42
C ILE A 62 -13.30 3.88 10.74
N VAL A 63 -12.76 4.95 11.31
CA VAL A 63 -13.31 5.61 12.52
C VAL A 63 -14.71 6.15 12.25
N ALA A 64 -14.98 6.67 11.04
CA ALA A 64 -16.30 7.16 10.67
C ALA A 64 -17.31 6.00 10.57
N TYR A 65 -16.91 4.87 9.97
CA TYR A 65 -17.77 3.69 9.87
C TYR A 65 -18.11 3.09 11.24
N ARG A 66 -17.12 3.06 12.15
CA ARG A 66 -17.33 2.68 13.54
C ARG A 66 -18.35 3.59 14.23
N GLN A 67 -18.17 4.91 14.12
CA GLN A 67 -19.06 5.89 14.74
C GLN A 67 -20.50 5.76 14.23
N MET A 68 -20.68 5.61 12.91
CA MET A 68 -22.00 5.38 12.32
C MET A 68 -22.63 4.08 12.85
N SER A 69 -21.86 3.00 12.94
CA SER A 69 -22.38 1.71 13.40
C SER A 69 -22.80 1.75 14.87
N LEU A 70 -22.04 2.44 15.72
CA LEU A 70 -22.38 2.65 17.13
C LEU A 70 -23.63 3.54 17.29
N LEU A 71 -23.77 4.59 16.48
CA LEU A 71 -24.97 5.43 16.46
C LEU A 71 -26.23 4.66 16.03
N LEU A 72 -26.07 3.68 15.14
CA LEU A 72 -27.13 2.77 14.72
C LEU A 72 -27.36 1.62 15.70
N CYS A 73 -26.73 1.65 16.88
CA CYS A 73 -26.80 0.61 17.91
C CYS A 73 -26.46 -0.80 17.40
N ARG A 74 -25.57 -0.91 16.40
CA ARG A 74 -25.06 -2.22 15.96
C ARG A 74 -24.15 -2.81 17.05
N PRO A 75 -24.21 -4.14 17.31
CA PRO A 75 -23.34 -4.77 18.29
C PRO A 75 -21.84 -4.57 17.95
N PRO A 76 -21.03 -4.03 18.87
CA PRO A 76 -19.60 -3.89 18.67
C PRO A 76 -18.85 -5.20 18.96
N GLY A 77 -17.73 -5.39 18.29
CA GLY A 77 -16.76 -6.46 18.52
C GLY A 77 -15.40 -5.92 18.98
N HIS A 78 -14.31 -6.48 18.44
CA HIS A 78 -12.94 -6.13 18.82
C HIS A 78 -12.65 -4.64 18.57
N GLU A 79 -11.97 -3.98 19.52
CA GLU A 79 -11.69 -2.53 19.48
C GLU A 79 -12.92 -1.65 19.19
N THR A 80 -14.13 -2.10 19.56
CA THR A 80 -15.44 -1.46 19.33
C THR A 80 -15.84 -1.32 17.85
N TYR A 81 -15.20 -2.05 16.94
CA TYR A 81 -15.59 -2.10 15.54
C TYR A 81 -16.75 -3.08 15.31
N PRO A 82 -17.66 -2.82 14.35
CA PRO A 82 -18.69 -3.77 13.98
C PRO A 82 -18.09 -5.03 13.32
N GLY A 83 -18.82 -6.15 13.34
CA GLY A 83 -18.33 -7.44 12.81
C GLY A 83 -18.06 -7.46 11.30
N ASP A 84 -18.61 -6.52 10.54
CA ASP A 84 -18.50 -6.43 9.08
C ASP A 84 -17.36 -5.51 8.59
N VAL A 85 -16.49 -5.02 9.49
CA VAL A 85 -15.35 -4.17 9.10
C VAL A 85 -14.40 -4.87 8.14
N PHE A 86 -14.15 -6.17 8.32
CA PHE A 86 -13.32 -6.93 7.38
C PHE A 86 -13.95 -6.96 5.97
N TYR A 87 -15.26 -7.13 5.90
CA TYR A 87 -16.00 -7.14 4.64
C TYR A 87 -15.92 -5.77 3.93
N LEU A 88 -15.97 -4.67 4.68
CA LEU A 88 -15.81 -3.33 4.12
C LEU A 88 -14.45 -3.15 3.42
N HIS A 89 -13.37 -3.56 4.08
CA HIS A 89 -12.02 -3.47 3.51
C HIS A 89 -11.82 -4.38 2.30
N SER A 90 -12.22 -5.64 2.44
CA SER A 90 -12.04 -6.64 1.38
C SER A 90 -12.83 -6.26 0.13
N ARG A 91 -14.11 -5.89 0.26
CA ARG A 91 -14.92 -5.44 -0.87
C ARG A 91 -14.28 -4.26 -1.60
N LEU A 92 -13.69 -3.32 -0.88
CA LEU A 92 -13.06 -2.15 -1.49
C LEU A 92 -11.76 -2.53 -2.20
N LEU A 93 -10.86 -3.21 -1.49
CA LEU A 93 -9.53 -3.52 -2.01
C LEU A 93 -9.57 -4.57 -3.13
N GLU A 94 -10.50 -5.53 -3.09
CA GLU A 94 -10.66 -6.53 -4.16
C GLU A 94 -11.13 -5.93 -5.49
N THR A 95 -11.63 -4.69 -5.52
CA THR A 95 -11.88 -4.00 -6.80
C THR A 95 -10.59 -3.63 -7.53
N ALA A 96 -9.47 -3.53 -6.80
CA ALA A 96 -8.15 -3.27 -7.37
C ALA A 96 -7.56 -4.56 -7.95
N ALA A 97 -7.67 -4.70 -9.27
CA ALA A 97 -7.17 -5.84 -10.00
C ALA A 97 -6.66 -5.44 -11.39
N LYS A 98 -5.99 -6.39 -12.05
CA LYS A 98 -5.63 -6.30 -13.47
C LYS A 98 -6.61 -7.14 -14.30
N MET A 99 -7.30 -6.50 -15.24
CA MET A 99 -8.27 -7.18 -16.09
C MET A 99 -7.59 -8.01 -17.18
N ASN A 100 -8.30 -9.04 -17.66
CA ASN A 100 -7.86 -9.84 -18.79
C ASN A 100 -7.88 -9.06 -20.11
N ALA A 101 -7.13 -9.56 -21.10
CA ALA A 101 -7.03 -8.93 -22.43
C ALA A 101 -8.40 -8.76 -23.13
N ALA A 102 -9.34 -9.69 -22.90
CA ALA A 102 -10.70 -9.63 -23.41
C ALA A 102 -11.50 -8.43 -22.88
N PHE A 103 -11.16 -7.92 -21.69
CA PHE A 103 -11.80 -6.78 -21.04
C PHE A 103 -10.93 -5.52 -21.11
N GLY A 104 -10.10 -5.37 -22.15
CA GLY A 104 -9.29 -4.18 -22.38
C GLY A 104 -7.96 -4.14 -21.62
N GLY A 105 -7.70 -5.08 -20.69
CA GLY A 105 -6.41 -5.20 -20.01
C GLY A 105 -6.05 -4.03 -19.08
N GLY A 106 -7.05 -3.27 -18.64
CA GLY A 106 -6.88 -2.19 -17.67
C GLY A 106 -6.41 -2.71 -16.30
N SER A 107 -5.86 -1.81 -15.48
CA SER A 107 -5.42 -2.17 -14.13
C SER A 107 -5.69 -1.06 -13.14
N LEU A 108 -6.14 -1.43 -11.95
CA LEU A 108 -6.32 -0.54 -10.81
C LEU A 108 -5.37 -0.99 -9.69
N THR A 109 -4.41 -0.14 -9.33
CA THR A 109 -3.49 -0.43 -8.20
C THR A 109 -3.96 0.36 -6.99
N ALA A 110 -4.15 -0.31 -5.86
CA ALA A 110 -4.54 0.34 -4.61
C ALA A 110 -3.33 0.51 -3.68
N LEU A 111 -3.23 1.69 -3.07
CA LEU A 111 -2.26 2.01 -2.04
C LEU A 111 -2.99 2.44 -0.76
N PRO A 112 -3.62 1.50 -0.02
CA PRO A 112 -4.27 1.84 1.24
C PRO A 112 -3.23 2.39 2.23
N VAL A 113 -3.61 3.42 2.98
CA VAL A 113 -2.75 4.03 4.00
C VAL A 113 -3.36 3.77 5.37
N ILE A 114 -2.59 3.17 6.27
CA ILE A 114 -2.99 2.92 7.66
C ILE A 114 -2.03 3.60 8.62
N GLU A 115 -2.62 4.19 9.65
CA GLU A 115 -1.88 4.74 10.77
C GLU A 115 -1.85 3.74 11.92
N THR A 116 -0.65 3.39 12.38
CA THR A 116 -0.44 2.62 13.61
C THR A 116 -0.35 3.56 14.80
N GLN A 117 -0.67 3.03 15.98
CA GLN A 117 -0.37 3.68 17.25
C GLN A 117 0.89 3.03 17.81
N ALA A 118 1.96 3.81 18.01
CA ALA A 118 3.22 3.35 18.59
C ALA A 118 3.85 2.12 17.89
N GLY A 119 3.73 2.04 16.57
CA GLY A 119 4.29 0.96 15.76
C GLY A 119 3.54 -0.38 15.86
N ASP A 120 2.39 -0.42 16.54
CA ASP A 120 1.64 -1.66 16.72
C ASP A 120 0.94 -2.09 15.42
N VAL A 121 1.53 -3.10 14.77
CA VAL A 121 0.98 -3.78 13.58
C VAL A 121 0.01 -4.92 13.93
N SER A 122 -0.07 -5.30 15.21
CA SER A 122 -0.92 -6.40 15.68
C SER A 122 -2.35 -5.97 16.01
N ALA A 123 -2.61 -4.66 16.00
CA ALA A 123 -3.95 -4.11 16.17
C ALA A 123 -4.93 -4.67 15.12
N TYR A 124 -6.23 -4.62 15.45
CA TYR A 124 -7.28 -5.29 14.69
C TYR A 124 -7.34 -4.84 13.22
N ILE A 125 -7.25 -3.53 12.99
CA ILE A 125 -7.36 -2.95 11.66
C ILE A 125 -6.12 -3.22 10.79
N PRO A 126 -4.88 -2.93 11.24
CA PRO A 126 -3.67 -3.33 10.53
C PRO A 126 -3.67 -4.80 10.11
N THR A 127 -3.95 -5.71 11.05
CA THR A 127 -3.93 -7.16 10.79
C THR A 127 -4.92 -7.55 9.69
N ASN A 128 -6.15 -7.00 9.75
CA ASN A 128 -7.16 -7.23 8.72
C ASN A 128 -6.68 -6.78 7.33
N VAL A 129 -6.13 -5.57 7.22
CA VAL A 129 -5.74 -5.05 5.92
C VAL A 129 -4.48 -5.73 5.39
N ILE A 130 -3.51 -6.05 6.25
CA ILE A 130 -2.33 -6.87 5.89
C ILE A 130 -2.79 -8.19 5.27
N SER A 131 -3.83 -8.83 5.82
CA SER A 131 -4.35 -10.10 5.29
C SER A 131 -5.06 -10.00 3.93
N ILE A 132 -5.44 -8.79 3.51
CA ILE A 132 -6.14 -8.53 2.23
C ILE A 132 -5.17 -8.03 1.16
N THR A 133 -4.14 -7.29 1.56
CA THR A 133 -3.16 -6.71 0.63
C THR A 133 -2.12 -7.71 0.16
N ASP A 134 -1.53 -7.47 -1.01
CA ASP A 134 -0.50 -8.33 -1.60
C ASP A 134 0.92 -7.99 -1.08
N GLY A 135 1.02 -7.05 -0.15
CA GLY A 135 2.27 -6.58 0.40
C GLY A 135 2.09 -5.35 1.29
N GLN A 136 3.14 -5.00 2.01
CA GLN A 136 3.19 -3.82 2.85
C GLN A 136 4.53 -3.10 2.76
N ILE A 137 4.44 -1.78 2.87
CA ILE A 137 5.53 -0.84 3.08
C ILE A 137 5.37 -0.32 4.50
N PHE A 138 6.28 -0.75 5.38
CA PHE A 138 6.31 -0.34 6.78
C PHE A 138 7.22 0.87 6.95
N LEU A 139 6.63 1.99 7.39
CA LEU A 139 7.35 3.22 7.70
C LEU A 139 7.58 3.36 9.20
N GLU A 140 8.87 3.36 9.57
CA GLU A 140 9.29 3.33 10.96
C GLU A 140 9.69 4.72 11.47
N THR A 141 9.25 5.05 12.68
CA THR A 141 9.49 6.35 13.31
C THR A 141 10.97 6.55 13.65
N GLU A 142 11.66 5.50 14.10
CA GLU A 142 13.09 5.58 14.40
C GLU A 142 13.94 5.93 13.18
N LEU A 143 13.69 5.27 12.05
CA LEU A 143 14.39 5.54 10.78
C LEU A 143 14.14 6.98 10.33
N PHE A 144 12.93 7.49 10.53
CA PHE A 144 12.57 8.86 10.21
C PHE A 144 13.34 9.87 11.06
N TYR A 145 13.48 9.63 12.37
CA TYR A 145 14.25 10.49 13.28
C TYR A 145 15.77 10.42 13.03
N LYS A 146 16.28 9.28 12.57
CA LYS A 146 17.67 9.11 12.11
C LYS A 146 17.96 9.87 10.79
N GLY A 147 16.96 10.49 10.18
CA GLY A 147 17.09 11.27 8.95
C GLY A 147 16.96 10.44 7.66
N ILE A 148 16.65 9.14 7.75
CA ILE A 148 16.46 8.27 6.60
C ILE A 148 15.06 8.51 6.04
N ARG A 149 14.98 9.06 4.82
CA ARG A 149 13.71 9.39 4.15
C ARG A 149 13.73 8.88 2.70
N PRO A 150 12.74 8.07 2.27
CA PRO A 150 11.62 7.54 3.05
C PRO A 150 12.06 6.51 4.10
N ALA A 151 11.36 6.49 5.23
CA ALA A 151 11.72 5.71 6.43
C ALA A 151 11.25 4.25 6.34
N ILE A 152 11.60 3.55 5.25
CA ILE A 152 11.13 2.19 4.98
C ILE A 152 11.96 1.17 5.76
N ASN A 153 11.30 0.34 6.57
CA ASN A 153 11.93 -0.81 7.20
C ASN A 153 12.00 -1.97 6.20
N VAL A 154 13.21 -2.37 5.80
CA VAL A 154 13.44 -3.40 4.77
C VAL A 154 13.05 -4.80 5.23
N GLY A 155 13.14 -5.10 6.53
CA GLY A 155 12.83 -6.42 7.07
C GLY A 155 11.32 -6.69 7.18
N LEU A 156 10.55 -5.66 7.55
CA LEU A 156 9.09 -5.77 7.72
C LEU A 156 8.31 -5.49 6.44
N SER A 157 8.91 -4.79 5.48
CA SER A 157 8.25 -4.45 4.22
C SER A 157 8.42 -5.57 3.19
N VAL A 158 7.31 -6.02 2.61
CA VAL A 158 7.25 -7.19 1.72
C VAL A 158 6.32 -6.90 0.57
N SER A 159 6.67 -7.34 -0.64
CA SER A 159 5.76 -7.39 -1.80
C SER A 159 5.72 -8.82 -2.31
N HIS A 160 4.55 -9.46 -2.29
CA HIS A 160 4.38 -10.86 -2.70
C HIS A 160 4.53 -11.05 -4.22
N VAL A 161 4.26 -10.00 -5.03
CA VAL A 161 4.52 -10.02 -6.48
C VAL A 161 6.04 -10.03 -6.77
N GLY A 162 6.82 -9.42 -5.88
CA GLY A 162 8.27 -9.48 -5.88
C GLY A 162 8.91 -9.04 -7.21
N SER A 163 9.93 -9.78 -7.64
CA SER A 163 10.76 -9.41 -8.81
C SER A 163 10.02 -9.41 -10.15
N ALA A 164 8.80 -9.95 -10.22
CA ALA A 164 8.00 -9.96 -11.46
C ALA A 164 7.52 -8.56 -11.85
N ALA A 165 7.40 -7.65 -10.88
CA ALA A 165 6.99 -6.26 -11.12
C ALA A 165 8.16 -5.35 -11.55
N GLN A 166 9.41 -5.81 -11.43
CA GLN A 166 10.61 -5.01 -11.71
C GLN A 166 11.01 -5.05 -13.19
N THR A 167 11.65 -3.97 -13.64
CA THR A 167 12.35 -3.98 -14.93
C THR A 167 13.58 -4.89 -14.85
N ARG A 168 14.00 -5.45 -16.00
CA ARG A 168 15.17 -6.33 -16.07
C ARG A 168 16.43 -5.69 -15.48
N ALA A 169 16.65 -4.40 -15.76
CA ALA A 169 17.76 -3.63 -15.24
C ALA A 169 17.69 -3.47 -13.70
N MET A 170 16.50 -3.15 -13.15
CA MET A 170 16.34 -3.01 -11.71
C MET A 170 16.54 -4.35 -10.99
N LYS A 171 16.07 -5.45 -11.58
CA LYS A 171 16.21 -6.79 -10.99
C LYS A 171 17.67 -7.22 -10.82
N GLN A 172 18.55 -6.83 -11.74
CA GLN A 172 19.99 -7.14 -11.65
C GLN A 172 20.66 -6.41 -10.49
N VAL A 173 20.31 -5.15 -10.25
CA VAL A 173 20.93 -4.31 -9.22
C VAL A 173 20.30 -4.52 -7.85
N ALA A 174 18.97 -4.63 -7.79
CA ALA A 174 18.24 -4.78 -6.53
C ALA A 174 18.44 -6.14 -5.86
N GLY A 175 18.78 -7.18 -6.64
CA GLY A 175 19.02 -8.53 -6.12
C GLY A 175 20.19 -8.60 -5.15
N THR A 176 21.29 -7.91 -5.44
CA THR A 176 22.46 -7.83 -4.54
C THR A 176 22.18 -6.95 -3.34
N MET A 177 21.50 -5.82 -3.53
CA MET A 177 21.17 -4.89 -2.43
C MET A 177 20.32 -5.51 -1.32
N LYS A 178 19.34 -6.36 -1.68
CA LYS A 178 18.52 -7.04 -0.66
C LYS A 178 19.32 -7.99 0.23
N LEU A 179 20.35 -8.62 -0.33
CA LEU A 179 21.20 -9.54 0.41
C LEU A 179 22.20 -8.80 1.32
N GLU A 180 22.64 -7.60 0.93
CA GLU A 180 23.54 -6.76 1.73
C GLU A 180 22.84 -6.02 2.88
N LEU A 181 21.53 -5.76 2.73
CA LEU A 181 20.70 -5.05 3.71
C LEU A 181 19.99 -5.98 4.71
N ALA A 182 20.11 -7.30 4.52
CA ALA A 182 19.56 -8.34 5.41
C ALA A 182 20.65 -8.89 6.33
#